data_AF-A0A172TF40-F1
#
_entry.id   AF-A0A172TF40-F1
#
_cell.length_a   1.000
_cell.length_b   1.000
_cell.length_c   1.000
_cell.angle_alpha   90.00
_cell.angle_beta   90.00
_cell.angle_gamma   90.00
#
_symmetry.space_group_name_H-M   'P 1'
#
loop_
_entity.id
_entity.type
_entity.pdbx_description
1 polymer ?
#
loop_
_entity_poly.entity_id
_entity_poly.type
_entity_poly.pdbx_seq_one_letter_code
_entity_poly.pdbx_strand_id
1 'polypeptide(L)'
;MKQWRVGTLSMAVCLILAGIVLLTSQWSGKEAADALSLWWPIIFVLVGAEMLVYLAVYRKENPVLRWDVFSILFVGLFGMMCLGLTALTTTGVMEEIRYAVNAEESTEDVPALNQTVPGGVERVVVRSEAYTPWPVQVEAAEGRQVSLFGTFRAVKSVGRDVTTLPVAEQFYTVTTVDKTMFITLKDPPYRHGLNDHSQHVRLTIVLPKSLKVEYYANGNQYTLGTGVKSPLWSFKA
;
A
#
# COMPACT_ATOMS: atom_id res chain seq x y z
N MET A 1 -29.45 24.77 49.48
CA MET A 1 -29.12 25.17 48.08
C MET A 1 -28.41 24.00 47.43
N LYS A 2 -28.98 23.40 46.37
CA LYS A 2 -28.47 22.15 45.79
C LYS A 2 -27.30 22.46 44.86
N GLN A 3 -26.09 22.12 45.29
CA GLN A 3 -24.87 22.34 44.53
C GLN A 3 -24.82 21.35 43.36
N TRP A 4 -24.89 21.85 42.13
CA TRP A 4 -24.88 21.01 40.92
C TRP A 4 -23.43 20.81 40.47
N ARG A 5 -22.99 19.55 40.38
CA ARG A 5 -21.64 19.22 39.92
C ARG A 5 -21.62 19.22 38.39
N VAL A 6 -21.04 20.27 37.82
CA VAL A 6 -20.74 20.39 36.38
C VAL A 6 -19.97 19.15 35.95
N GLY A 7 -20.45 18.47 34.91
CA GLY A 7 -19.87 17.21 34.43
C GLY A 7 -20.73 15.97 34.66
N THR A 8 -21.67 15.98 35.62
CA THR A 8 -22.53 14.80 35.88
C THR A 8 -23.52 14.55 34.75
N LEU A 9 -24.07 15.63 34.17
CA LEU A 9 -25.03 15.55 33.07
C LEU A 9 -24.34 15.20 31.75
N SER A 10 -23.23 15.85 31.42
CA SER A 10 -22.45 15.52 30.21
C SER A 10 -21.91 14.10 30.25
N MET A 11 -21.40 13.61 31.40
CA MET A 11 -20.96 12.21 31.52
C MET A 11 -22.09 11.23 31.26
N ALA A 12 -23.29 11.48 31.79
CA ALA A 12 -24.46 10.62 31.55
C ALA A 12 -24.86 10.61 30.07
N VAL A 13 -24.86 11.79 29.42
CA VAL A 13 -25.15 11.91 27.99
C VAL A 13 -24.09 11.19 27.14
N CYS A 14 -22.81 11.30 27.49
CA CYS A 14 -21.72 10.60 26.80
C CYS A 14 -21.88 9.08 26.88
N LEU A 15 -22.22 8.54 28.06
CA LEU A 15 -22.43 7.10 28.26
C LEU A 15 -23.64 6.58 27.47
N ILE A 16 -24.76 7.32 27.47
CA ILE A 16 -25.97 6.93 26.75
C ILE A 16 -25.72 6.90 25.25
N LEU A 17 -25.17 8.00 24.73
CA LEU A 17 -24.86 8.10 23.32
C LEU A 17 -23.86 6.96 22.94
N ALA A 18 -22.90 6.58 23.83
CA ALA A 18 -21.82 5.65 23.48
C ALA A 18 -22.37 4.24 23.37
N GLY A 19 -23.31 3.89 24.27
CA GLY A 19 -24.11 2.69 24.16
C GLY A 19 -24.89 2.63 22.84
N ILE A 20 -25.49 3.73 22.39
CA ILE A 20 -26.24 3.77 21.11
C ILE A 20 -25.32 3.53 19.91
N VAL A 21 -24.13 4.13 19.88
CA VAL A 21 -23.16 3.91 18.77
C VAL A 21 -22.65 2.47 18.75
N LEU A 22 -22.32 1.90 19.91
CA LEU A 22 -21.88 0.51 19.98
C LEU A 22 -22.99 -0.46 19.54
N LEU A 23 -24.24 -0.22 19.97
CA LEU A 23 -25.38 -1.04 19.55
C LEU A 23 -25.66 -0.93 18.04
N THR A 24 -25.58 0.27 17.46
CA THR A 24 -25.82 0.47 16.03
C THR A 24 -24.68 -0.07 15.15
N SER A 25 -23.44 -0.01 15.62
CA SER A 25 -22.28 -0.61 14.95
C SER A 25 -22.35 -2.14 14.91
N GLN A 26 -22.70 -2.78 16.03
CA GLN A 26 -22.89 -4.23 16.09
C GLN A 26 -23.96 -4.73 15.11
N TRP A 27 -24.96 -3.89 14.79
CA TRP A 27 -26.07 -4.27 13.91
C TRP A 27 -25.80 -3.99 12.42
N SER A 28 -24.97 -3.01 12.10
CA SER A 28 -24.79 -2.53 10.72
C SER A 28 -23.58 -3.12 10.00
N GLY A 29 -22.72 -3.89 10.68
CA GLY A 29 -21.50 -4.47 10.08
C GLY A 29 -20.47 -3.46 9.57
N LYS A 30 -20.76 -2.15 9.67
CA LYS A 30 -19.81 -1.07 9.40
C LYS A 30 -18.74 -1.08 10.47
N GLU A 31 -17.49 -0.89 10.06
CA GLU A 31 -16.37 -0.80 11.00
C GLU A 31 -16.71 0.22 12.09
N ALA A 32 -16.77 -0.25 13.34
CA ALA A 32 -17.04 0.60 14.51
C ALA A 32 -16.14 1.84 14.52
N ALA A 33 -14.93 1.72 13.95
CA ALA A 33 -13.94 2.76 13.79
C ALA A 33 -14.46 4.03 13.08
N ASP A 34 -15.27 3.89 12.03
CA ASP A 34 -15.79 5.04 11.28
C ASP A 34 -16.81 5.83 12.09
N ALA A 35 -17.73 5.13 12.76
CA ALA A 35 -18.73 5.75 13.62
C ALA A 35 -18.09 6.40 14.86
N LEU A 36 -17.06 5.75 15.43
CA LEU A 36 -16.28 6.29 16.55
C LEU A 36 -15.52 7.56 16.17
N SER A 37 -15.12 7.71 14.91
CA SER A 37 -14.36 8.88 14.44
C SER A 37 -15.21 10.15 14.31
N LEU A 38 -16.52 10.03 14.06
CA LEU A 38 -17.45 11.19 13.97
C LEU A 38 -18.01 11.62 15.34
N TRP A 39 -17.94 10.72 16.31
CA TRP A 39 -18.62 10.80 17.60
C TRP A 39 -17.94 11.76 18.60
N TRP A 40 -16.61 11.70 18.71
CA TRP A 40 -15.87 12.38 19.77
C TRP A 40 -15.91 13.92 19.69
N PRO A 41 -15.97 14.59 18.52
CA PRO A 41 -16.10 16.04 18.46
C PRO A 41 -17.42 16.53 19.09
N ILE A 42 -18.49 15.75 18.99
CA ILE A 42 -19.81 16.09 19.56
C ILE A 42 -19.73 16.14 21.09
N ILE A 43 -18.97 15.22 21.71
CA ILE A 43 -18.73 15.25 23.17
C ILE A 43 -18.02 16.54 23.58
N PHE A 44 -16.94 16.92 22.87
CA PHE A 44 -16.21 18.14 23.20
C PHE A 44 -17.09 19.38 23.08
N VAL A 45 -17.96 19.44 22.06
CA VAL A 45 -18.94 20.52 21.90
C VAL A 45 -19.95 20.55 23.04
N LEU A 46 -20.50 19.40 23.45
CA LEU A 46 -21.48 19.31 24.54
C LEU A 46 -20.88 19.71 25.89
N VAL A 47 -19.66 19.25 26.20
CA VAL A 47 -18.95 19.63 27.43
C VAL A 47 -18.62 21.13 27.43
N GLY A 48 -18.13 21.66 26.31
CA GLY A 48 -17.89 23.10 26.16
C GLY A 48 -19.17 23.93 26.31
N ALA A 49 -20.28 23.47 25.74
CA ALA A 49 -21.58 24.12 25.86
C ALA A 49 -22.11 24.11 27.30
N GLU A 50 -22.00 22.98 28.02
CA GLU A 50 -22.38 22.90 29.44
C GLU A 50 -21.59 23.91 30.29
N MET A 51 -20.30 24.08 29.98
CA MET A 51 -19.43 25.04 30.68
C MET A 51 -19.84 26.49 30.43
N LEU A 52 -20.21 26.84 29.19
CA LEU A 52 -20.74 28.16 28.84
C LEU A 52 -22.10 28.44 29.51
N VAL A 53 -22.99 27.45 29.52
CA VAL A 53 -24.31 27.55 30.18
C VAL A 53 -24.16 27.75 31.68
N TYR A 54 -23.27 26.99 32.33
CA TYR A 54 -23.02 27.14 33.77
C TYR A 54 -22.50 28.55 34.10
N LEU A 55 -21.57 29.07 33.31
CA LEU A 55 -21.03 30.42 33.50
C LEU A 55 -22.08 31.52 33.24
N ALA A 56 -22.96 31.32 32.25
CA ALA A 56 -24.02 32.26 31.90
C ALA A 56 -25.14 32.30 32.95
N VAL A 57 -25.53 31.16 33.51
CA VAL A 57 -26.63 31.04 34.48
C VAL A 57 -26.22 31.50 35.89
N TYR A 58 -24.96 31.24 36.31
CA TYR A 58 -24.49 31.55 37.67
C TYR A 58 -23.81 32.92 37.83
N ARG A 59 -24.01 33.83 36.87
CA ARG A 59 -23.37 35.16 36.80
C ARG A 59 -23.73 36.14 37.94
N LYS A 60 -24.48 35.74 38.98
CA LYS A 60 -25.04 36.67 39.98
C LYS A 60 -24.46 36.65 41.39
N GLU A 61 -23.82 35.61 41.88
CA GLU A 61 -23.24 35.63 43.24
C GLU A 61 -21.98 34.76 43.25
N ASN A 62 -20.81 35.41 43.38
CA ASN A 62 -19.47 34.82 43.51
C ASN A 62 -19.45 33.29 43.49
N PRO A 63 -19.57 32.67 42.29
CA PRO A 63 -19.53 31.23 42.23
C PRO A 63 -18.06 30.88 42.44
N VAL A 64 -17.75 30.41 43.64
CA VAL A 64 -16.49 29.71 43.88
C VAL A 64 -16.56 28.49 42.98
N LEU A 65 -16.06 28.63 41.75
CA LEU A 65 -15.92 27.50 40.84
C LEU A 65 -14.93 26.57 41.52
N ARG A 66 -15.47 25.56 42.21
CA ARG A 66 -14.77 24.31 42.45
C ARG A 66 -14.65 23.61 41.11
N TRP A 67 -13.74 24.13 40.30
CA TRP A 67 -13.18 23.41 39.16
C TRP A 67 -12.61 22.12 39.71
N ASP A 68 -13.10 21.00 39.20
CA ASP A 68 -12.41 19.74 39.40
C ASP A 68 -11.22 19.78 38.44
N VAL A 69 -10.07 20.31 38.91
CA VAL A 69 -8.83 20.46 38.11
C VAL A 69 -8.46 19.15 37.43
N PHE A 70 -8.74 18.02 38.09
CA PHE A 70 -8.62 16.69 37.50
C PHE A 70 -9.50 16.52 36.26
N SER A 71 -10.76 16.95 36.30
CA SER A 71 -11.66 16.84 35.14
C SER A 71 -11.17 17.66 33.93
N ILE A 72 -10.66 18.88 34.14
CA ILE A 72 -10.10 19.69 33.05
C ILE A 72 -8.84 19.05 32.48
N LEU A 73 -7.97 18.53 33.35
CA LEU A 73 -6.74 17.84 32.94
C LEU A 73 -7.04 16.59 32.12
N PHE A 74 -8.02 15.78 32.52
CA PHE A 74 -8.45 14.61 31.75
C PHE A 74 -9.06 15.00 30.41
N VAL A 75 -9.96 15.98 30.36
CA VAL A 75 -10.56 16.44 29.10
C VAL A 75 -9.49 16.99 28.15
N GLY A 76 -8.51 17.75 28.66
CA GLY A 76 -7.38 18.23 27.86
C GLY A 76 -6.47 17.11 27.35
N LEU A 77 -6.17 16.11 28.19
CA LEU A 77 -5.37 14.94 27.81
C LEU A 77 -6.08 14.10 26.74
N PHE A 78 -7.37 13.83 26.93
CA PHE A 78 -8.19 13.12 25.93
C PHE A 78 -8.28 13.92 24.63
N GLY A 79 -8.44 15.25 24.70
CA GLY A 79 -8.42 16.11 23.52
C GLY A 79 -7.11 16.03 22.75
N MET A 80 -5.97 16.10 23.46
CA MET A 80 -4.65 15.93 22.84
C MET A 80 -4.45 14.55 22.26
N MET A 81 -4.88 13.48 22.94
CA MET A 81 -4.78 12.11 22.39
C MET A 81 -5.66 11.93 21.16
N CYS A 82 -6.90 12.43 21.16
CA CYS A 82 -7.80 12.37 20.01
C CYS A 82 -7.26 13.15 18.81
N LEU A 83 -6.76 14.38 19.03
CA LEU A 83 -6.13 15.17 17.99
C LEU A 83 -4.84 14.51 17.48
N GLY A 84 -4.03 13.94 18.38
CA GLY A 84 -2.83 13.19 18.04
C GLY A 84 -3.14 11.96 17.19
N LEU A 85 -4.13 11.16 17.57
CA LEU A 85 -4.61 10.01 16.80
C LEU A 85 -5.15 10.44 15.43
N THR A 86 -5.91 11.53 15.37
CA THR A 86 -6.44 12.08 14.10
C THR A 86 -5.32 12.59 13.19
N ALA A 87 -4.28 13.19 13.77
CA ALA A 87 -3.09 13.57 13.03
C ALA A 87 -2.38 12.33 12.48
N LEU A 88 -2.23 11.26 13.27
CA LEU A 88 -1.62 9.99 12.84
C LEU A 88 -2.42 9.26 11.75
N THR A 89 -3.75 9.37 11.76
CA THR A 89 -4.58 8.81 10.67
C THR A 89 -4.45 9.64 9.39
N THR A 90 -4.32 10.97 9.51
CA THR A 90 -4.19 11.87 8.35
C THR A 90 -2.81 11.81 7.70
N THR A 91 -1.75 11.58 8.48
CA THR A 91 -0.37 11.46 7.96
C THR A 91 -0.11 10.12 7.25
N GLY A 92 -1.05 9.17 7.30
CA GLY A 92 -0.87 7.84 6.71
C GLY A 92 -0.03 6.88 7.56
N VAL A 93 0.33 7.25 8.80
CA VAL A 93 1.06 6.36 9.71
C VAL A 93 0.19 5.16 10.10
N MET A 94 -1.09 5.38 10.37
CA MET A 94 -2.03 4.29 10.66
C MET A 94 -2.14 3.31 9.48
N GLU A 95 -2.09 3.83 8.26
CA GLU A 95 -2.11 3.06 7.02
C GLU A 95 -0.86 2.19 6.84
N GLU A 96 0.30 2.69 7.26
CA GLU A 96 1.55 1.93 7.26
C GLU A 96 1.54 0.82 8.33
N ILE A 97 0.99 1.10 9.52
CA ILE A 97 0.82 0.09 10.59
C ILE A 97 -0.14 -1.01 10.15
N ARG A 98 -1.29 -0.64 9.57
CA ARG A 98 -2.26 -1.60 9.03
C ARG A 98 -1.65 -2.47 7.93
N TYR A 99 -0.88 -1.86 7.03
CA TYR A 99 -0.13 -2.58 6.01
C TYR A 99 0.87 -3.55 6.63
N ALA A 100 1.68 -3.11 7.60
CA ALA A 100 2.68 -3.96 8.25
C ALA A 100 2.07 -5.15 8.99
N VAL A 101 0.89 -4.98 9.62
CA VAL A 101 0.21 -6.05 10.38
C VAL A 101 -0.54 -7.02 9.46
N ASN A 102 -1.15 -6.53 8.37
CA ASN A 102 -1.94 -7.34 7.45
C ASN A 102 -1.22 -7.68 6.13
N ALA A 103 0.10 -7.49 6.08
CA ALA A 103 0.90 -7.83 4.93
C ALA A 103 0.93 -9.36 4.78
N GLU A 104 0.27 -9.87 3.76
CA GLU A 104 0.40 -11.24 3.33
C GLU A 104 1.27 -11.31 2.08
N GLU A 105 2.31 -12.12 2.16
CA GLU A 105 3.23 -12.32 1.05
C GLU A 105 2.74 -13.48 0.19
N SER A 106 2.38 -13.19 -1.06
CA SER A 106 1.95 -14.19 -2.02
C SER A 106 2.91 -14.21 -3.21
N THR A 107 3.16 -15.39 -3.77
CA THR A 107 3.92 -15.50 -5.02
C THR A 107 2.93 -15.51 -6.17
N GLU A 108 3.04 -14.53 -7.05
CA GLU A 108 2.19 -14.41 -8.24
C GLU A 108 2.98 -14.64 -9.52
N ASP A 109 2.27 -15.04 -10.56
CA ASP A 109 2.83 -15.24 -11.89
C ASP A 109 2.96 -13.89 -12.62
N VAL A 110 4.11 -13.65 -13.24
CA VAL A 110 4.31 -12.53 -14.16
C VAL A 110 3.44 -12.76 -15.40
N PRO A 111 2.69 -11.75 -15.89
CA PRO A 111 1.90 -11.86 -17.10
C PRO A 111 2.73 -12.40 -18.26
N ALA A 112 2.39 -13.59 -18.75
CA ALA A 112 3.19 -14.26 -19.76
C ALA A 112 3.14 -13.48 -21.09
N LEU A 113 4.31 -13.12 -21.62
CA LEU A 113 4.43 -12.68 -23.01
C LEU A 113 4.62 -13.94 -23.86
N ASN A 114 3.73 -14.20 -24.81
CA ASN A 114 3.93 -15.23 -25.82
C ASN A 114 3.68 -14.60 -27.18
N GLN A 115 4.74 -14.22 -27.88
CA GLN A 115 4.62 -13.56 -29.18
C GLN A 115 5.47 -14.29 -30.23
N THR A 116 4.82 -14.65 -31.35
CA THR A 116 5.54 -15.10 -32.54
C THR A 116 6.23 -13.90 -33.18
N VAL A 117 7.54 -14.03 -33.42
CA VAL A 117 8.32 -12.93 -33.99
C VAL A 117 7.90 -12.72 -35.45
N PRO A 118 7.43 -11.51 -35.83
CA PRO A 118 6.98 -11.23 -37.20
C PRO A 118 8.07 -11.56 -38.23
N GLY A 119 7.69 -12.09 -39.40
CA GLY A 119 8.62 -12.62 -40.42
C GLY A 119 9.71 -11.65 -40.92
N GLY A 120 9.55 -10.33 -40.72
CA GLY A 120 10.53 -9.30 -41.12
C GLY A 120 11.66 -9.02 -40.11
N VAL A 121 11.59 -9.57 -38.89
CA VAL A 121 12.58 -9.28 -37.82
C VAL A 121 13.80 -10.21 -37.92
N GLU A 122 14.98 -9.67 -38.19
CA GLU A 122 16.21 -10.47 -38.28
C GLU A 122 17.00 -10.49 -36.96
N ARG A 123 16.67 -9.58 -36.03
CA ARG A 123 17.40 -9.36 -34.79
C ARG A 123 16.46 -9.12 -33.60
N VAL A 124 16.75 -9.76 -32.47
CA VAL A 124 16.08 -9.54 -31.19
C VAL A 124 17.07 -8.96 -30.21
N VAL A 125 16.73 -7.81 -29.63
CA VAL A 125 17.53 -7.13 -28.62
C VAL A 125 16.76 -7.19 -27.31
N VAL A 126 17.34 -7.85 -26.32
CA VAL A 126 16.79 -7.90 -24.97
C VAL A 126 17.62 -6.99 -24.10
N ARG A 127 16.95 -6.05 -23.43
CA ARG A 127 17.56 -5.16 -22.48
C ARG A 127 17.03 -5.43 -21.10
N SER A 128 17.93 -5.80 -20.22
CA SER A 128 17.68 -6.01 -18.80
C SER A 128 18.38 -4.87 -18.07
N GLU A 129 17.64 -3.81 -17.79
CA GLU A 129 18.08 -2.70 -16.94
C GLU A 129 17.38 -2.89 -15.60
N ALA A 130 18.14 -3.10 -14.53
CA ALA A 130 17.55 -3.11 -13.21
C ALA A 130 18.37 -2.37 -12.16
N TYR A 131 17.66 -1.60 -11.35
CA TYR A 131 18.20 -0.94 -10.17
C TYR A 131 18.48 -1.95 -9.06
N THR A 132 17.64 -2.98 -8.92
CA THR A 132 17.86 -4.09 -7.98
C THR A 132 18.17 -5.36 -8.78
N PRO A 133 19.34 -5.99 -8.61
CA PRO A 133 19.67 -7.19 -9.37
C PRO A 133 18.74 -8.35 -9.04
N TRP A 134 18.11 -8.96 -10.05
CA TRP A 134 17.44 -10.26 -9.95
C TRP A 134 17.95 -11.26 -10.99
N PRO A 135 17.86 -12.56 -10.68
CA PRO A 135 18.25 -13.60 -11.62
C PRO A 135 17.27 -13.67 -12.81
N VAL A 136 17.81 -13.52 -14.01
CA VAL A 136 17.10 -13.78 -15.28
C VAL A 136 17.63 -15.06 -15.90
N GLN A 137 16.77 -16.06 -16.07
CA GLN A 137 17.09 -17.28 -16.79
C GLN A 137 16.83 -17.07 -18.27
N VAL A 138 17.86 -17.24 -19.10
CA VAL A 138 17.75 -17.14 -20.56
C VAL A 138 17.75 -18.55 -21.13
N GLU A 139 16.71 -18.90 -21.87
CA GLU A 139 16.57 -20.18 -22.57
C GLU A 139 16.43 -19.98 -24.07
N ALA A 140 16.73 -21.04 -24.80
CA ALA A 140 16.74 -21.02 -26.25
C ALA A 140 15.74 -22.06 -26.78
N ALA A 141 14.76 -21.60 -27.55
CA ALA A 141 13.76 -22.46 -28.17
C ALA A 141 14.00 -22.66 -29.67
N GLU A 142 13.56 -23.81 -30.16
CA GLU A 142 13.40 -24.08 -31.58
C GLU A 142 12.14 -23.33 -32.09
N GLY A 143 12.25 -22.74 -33.28
CA GLY A 143 11.17 -21.92 -33.86
C GLY A 143 11.40 -20.41 -33.71
N ARG A 144 10.37 -19.64 -34.03
CA ARG A 144 10.43 -18.18 -34.18
C ARG A 144 9.49 -17.49 -33.18
N GLN A 145 9.58 -17.90 -31.92
CA GLN A 145 8.73 -17.42 -30.83
C GLN A 145 9.57 -16.83 -29.70
N VAL A 146 9.04 -15.79 -29.05
CA VAL A 146 9.59 -15.24 -27.82
C VAL A 146 8.57 -15.44 -26.71
N SER A 147 9.04 -16.01 -25.60
CA SER A 147 8.23 -16.18 -24.40
C SER A 147 8.91 -15.53 -23.20
N LEU A 148 8.14 -14.81 -22.38
CA LEU A 148 8.56 -14.30 -21.08
C LEU A 148 7.56 -14.81 -20.04
N PHE A 149 8.05 -15.48 -19.01
CA PHE A 149 7.23 -15.90 -17.88
C PHE A 149 8.09 -15.98 -16.62
N GLY A 150 7.44 -16.03 -15.47
CA GLY A 150 8.16 -16.06 -14.21
C GLY A 150 7.24 -15.83 -13.04
N THR A 151 7.84 -15.68 -11.87
CA THR A 151 7.12 -15.38 -10.64
C THR A 151 7.71 -14.16 -9.97
N PHE A 152 6.86 -13.41 -9.29
CA PHE A 152 7.26 -12.29 -8.45
C PHE A 152 6.56 -12.38 -7.10
N ARG A 153 7.23 -11.91 -6.05
CA ARG A 153 6.65 -11.81 -4.72
C ARG A 153 5.78 -10.55 -4.64
N ALA A 154 4.47 -10.73 -4.52
CA ALA A 154 3.51 -9.67 -4.28
C ALA A 154 3.21 -9.59 -2.77
N VAL A 155 3.15 -8.38 -2.23
CA VAL A 155 2.64 -8.14 -0.88
C VAL A 155 1.22 -7.62 -1.01
N LYS A 156 0.25 -8.39 -0.53
CA LYS A 156 -1.15 -7.96 -0.45
C LYS A 156 -1.44 -7.50 0.96
N SER A 157 -2.03 -6.32 1.11
CA SER A 157 -2.58 -5.86 2.37
C SER A 157 -4.09 -5.71 2.23
N VAL A 158 -4.85 -6.35 3.12
CA VAL A 158 -6.31 -6.21 3.20
C VAL A 158 -6.67 -4.75 3.50
N GLY A 159 -7.55 -4.14 2.70
CA GLY A 159 -8.13 -2.81 2.98
C GLY A 159 -7.67 -1.65 2.10
N ARG A 160 -6.69 -1.83 1.21
CA ARG A 160 -6.50 -0.94 0.06
C ARG A 160 -6.58 -1.75 -1.23
N ASP A 161 -7.17 -1.16 -2.27
CA ASP A 161 -7.14 -1.60 -3.67
C ASP A 161 -5.70 -1.62 -4.24
N VAL A 162 -4.74 -2.24 -3.55
CA VAL A 162 -3.37 -2.46 -4.04
C VAL A 162 -3.31 -3.72 -4.90
N THR A 163 -4.43 -4.42 -5.07
CA THR A 163 -4.57 -5.47 -6.10
C THR A 163 -4.92 -4.85 -7.45
N THR A 164 -4.16 -3.86 -7.92
CA THR A 164 -4.00 -3.80 -9.37
C THR A 164 -2.96 -4.88 -9.67
N LEU A 165 -3.44 -6.07 -10.03
CA LEU A 165 -2.58 -7.09 -10.63
C LEU A 165 -1.65 -6.37 -11.61
N PRO A 166 -0.33 -6.50 -11.48
CA PRO A 166 0.58 -5.71 -12.27
C PRO A 166 0.31 -5.99 -13.75
N VAL A 167 -0.09 -4.95 -14.47
CA VAL A 167 -0.38 -5.00 -15.90
C VAL A 167 0.91 -5.43 -16.60
N ALA A 168 0.80 -6.25 -17.66
CA ALA A 168 1.95 -6.72 -18.43
C ALA A 168 2.96 -5.60 -18.80
N GLU A 169 2.45 -4.40 -19.07
CA GLU A 169 3.22 -3.20 -19.40
C GLU A 169 4.15 -2.67 -18.29
N GLN A 170 3.91 -3.08 -17.03
CA GLN A 170 4.74 -2.73 -15.88
C GLN A 170 6.02 -3.57 -15.82
N PHE A 171 6.02 -4.80 -16.36
CA PHE A 171 7.19 -5.68 -16.33
C PHE A 171 8.02 -5.63 -17.60
N TYR A 172 7.39 -5.37 -18.75
CA TYR A 172 8.11 -5.36 -20.02
C TYR A 172 7.53 -4.37 -21.01
N THR A 173 8.34 -4.00 -21.99
CA THR A 173 7.89 -3.27 -23.18
C THR A 173 8.50 -3.90 -24.41
N VAL A 174 7.64 -4.20 -25.38
CA VAL A 174 8.05 -4.76 -26.67
C VAL A 174 7.81 -3.72 -27.74
N THR A 175 8.89 -3.30 -28.40
CA THR A 175 8.83 -2.35 -29.51
C THR A 175 9.53 -2.96 -30.71
N THR A 176 8.85 -3.02 -31.86
CA THR A 176 9.48 -3.47 -33.11
C THR A 176 9.78 -2.27 -33.98
N VAL A 177 11.05 -2.11 -34.36
CA VAL A 177 11.52 -1.06 -35.26
C VAL A 177 12.21 -1.72 -36.45
N ASP A 178 11.60 -1.58 -37.63
CA ASP A 178 12.03 -2.20 -38.89
C ASP A 178 12.27 -3.72 -38.76
N LYS A 179 13.55 -4.12 -38.74
CA LYS A 179 14.00 -5.52 -38.67
C LYS A 179 14.47 -5.93 -37.27
N THR A 180 14.28 -5.08 -36.26
CA THR A 180 14.74 -5.34 -34.89
C THR A 180 13.57 -5.29 -33.91
N MET A 181 13.43 -6.35 -33.12
CA MET A 181 12.51 -6.37 -31.97
C MET A 181 13.28 -6.05 -30.70
N PHE A 182 12.85 -5.02 -29.97
CA PHE A 182 13.39 -4.60 -28.69
C PHE A 182 12.46 -5.08 -27.57
N ILE A 183 13.03 -5.77 -26.58
CA ILE A 183 12.34 -6.22 -25.38
C ILE A 183 13.07 -5.61 -24.20
N THR A 184 12.45 -4.62 -23.56
CA THR A 184 12.99 -4.01 -22.34
C THR A 184 12.28 -4.61 -21.14
N LEU A 185 13.04 -5.24 -20.25
CA LEU A 185 12.58 -5.66 -18.94
C LEU A 185 12.64 -4.44 -18.00
N LYS A 186 11.55 -4.20 -17.28
CA LYS A 186 11.42 -3.10 -16.32
C LYS A 186 11.48 -3.63 -14.90
N ASP A 187 11.87 -2.75 -13.99
CA ASP A 187 11.80 -3.02 -12.57
C ASP A 187 10.34 -3.08 -12.12
N PRO A 188 9.96 -4.08 -11.29
CA PRO A 188 8.66 -4.05 -10.66
C PRO A 188 8.54 -2.78 -9.82
N PRO A 189 7.32 -2.26 -9.63
CA PRO A 189 7.12 -1.09 -8.79
C PRO A 189 7.58 -1.39 -7.36
N TYR A 190 8.57 -0.64 -6.89
CA TYR A 190 9.10 -0.71 -5.54
C TYR A 190 8.45 0.38 -4.67
N ARG A 191 7.95 0.00 -3.49
CA ARG A 191 7.34 0.93 -2.53
C ARG A 191 8.24 1.08 -1.33
N HIS A 192 8.66 2.31 -1.06
CA HIS A 192 9.33 2.66 0.19
C HIS A 192 8.30 2.72 1.33
N GLY A 193 8.60 2.04 2.44
CA GLY A 193 7.78 2.00 3.64
C GLY A 193 8.62 1.69 4.88
N LEU A 194 7.97 1.59 6.05
CA LEU A 194 8.61 1.17 7.30
C LEU A 194 9.04 -0.30 7.27
N ASN A 195 8.47 -1.07 6.35
CA ASN A 195 8.74 -2.48 6.19
C ASN A 195 9.38 -2.74 4.81
N ASP A 196 10.71 -2.68 4.76
CA ASP A 196 11.47 -2.96 3.54
C ASP A 196 11.44 -4.46 3.24
N HIS A 197 10.65 -4.85 2.24
CA HIS A 197 10.58 -6.21 1.76
C HIS A 197 11.33 -6.30 0.44
N SER A 198 12.37 -7.14 0.43
CA SER A 198 13.08 -7.45 -0.80
C SER A 198 12.16 -8.17 -1.77
N GLN A 199 11.81 -7.48 -2.86
CA GLN A 199 11.05 -8.07 -3.95
C GLN A 199 11.93 -9.13 -4.63
N HIS A 200 11.49 -10.39 -4.53
CA HIS A 200 12.14 -11.48 -5.23
C HIS A 200 11.42 -11.68 -6.56
N VAL A 201 12.12 -11.39 -7.65
CA VAL A 201 11.67 -11.64 -9.01
C VAL A 201 12.49 -12.78 -9.60
N ARG A 202 11.81 -13.74 -10.24
CA ARG A 202 12.46 -14.79 -11.01
C ARG A 202 11.84 -14.82 -12.39
N LEU A 203 12.60 -14.36 -13.38
CA LEU A 203 12.15 -14.30 -14.77
C LEU A 203 12.85 -15.35 -15.61
N THR A 204 12.09 -15.99 -16.49
CA THR A 204 12.59 -16.85 -17.56
C THR A 204 12.20 -16.24 -18.89
N ILE A 205 13.21 -15.97 -19.73
CA ILE A 205 13.01 -15.51 -21.09
C ILE A 205 13.46 -16.60 -22.06
N VAL A 206 12.59 -16.95 -22.98
CA VAL A 206 12.82 -17.95 -24.02
C VAL A 206 12.94 -17.23 -25.35
N LEU A 207 14.10 -17.38 -25.99
CA LEU A 207 14.45 -16.68 -27.23
C LEU A 207 14.67 -17.68 -28.38
N PRO A 208 14.38 -17.28 -29.63
CA PRO A 208 14.54 -18.15 -30.79
C PRO A 208 16.02 -18.34 -31.14
N LYS A 209 16.46 -19.60 -31.25
CA LYS A 209 17.85 -19.93 -31.66
C LYS A 209 18.21 -19.50 -33.07
N SER A 210 17.21 -19.42 -33.95
CA SER A 210 17.37 -19.16 -35.38
C SER A 210 17.65 -17.70 -35.73
N LEU A 211 17.55 -16.78 -34.75
CA LEU A 211 17.72 -15.34 -34.94
C LEU A 211 18.98 -14.81 -34.23
N LYS A 212 19.45 -13.65 -34.68
CA LYS A 212 20.50 -12.90 -33.98
C LYS A 212 19.94 -12.32 -32.69
N VAL A 213 20.52 -12.67 -31.56
CA VAL A 213 20.09 -12.23 -30.22
C VAL A 213 21.19 -11.39 -29.59
N GLU A 214 20.84 -10.19 -29.12
CA GLU A 214 21.72 -9.35 -28.33
C GLU A 214 21.10 -9.15 -26.94
N TYR A 215 21.74 -9.67 -25.90
CA TYR A 215 21.30 -9.52 -24.52
C TYR A 215 22.20 -8.52 -23.80
N TYR A 216 21.60 -7.46 -23.26
CA TYR A 216 22.26 -6.43 -22.48
C TYR A 216 21.87 -6.60 -21.01
N ALA A 217 22.85 -6.97 -20.19
CA ALA A 217 22.71 -7.30 -18.77
C ALA A 217 23.19 -6.15 -17.88
N ASN A 218 22.52 -4.99 -17.94
CA ASN A 218 22.95 -3.82 -17.19
C ASN A 218 22.48 -3.92 -15.73
N GLY A 219 23.31 -4.52 -14.87
CA GLY A 219 23.06 -4.70 -13.43
C GLY A 219 22.40 -6.03 -13.04
N ASN A 220 21.66 -6.68 -13.95
CA ASN A 220 21.00 -7.95 -13.68
C ASN A 220 21.92 -9.17 -13.86
N GLN A 221 21.83 -10.10 -12.90
CA GLN A 221 22.48 -11.41 -13.03
C GLN A 221 21.68 -12.28 -14.01
N TYR A 222 22.37 -12.95 -14.93
CA TYR A 222 21.73 -13.87 -15.87
C TYR A 222 22.32 -15.26 -15.77
N THR A 223 21.46 -16.27 -15.95
CA THR A 223 21.85 -17.68 -16.05
C THR A 223 21.47 -18.19 -17.42
N LEU A 224 22.41 -18.84 -18.11
CA LEU A 224 22.19 -19.37 -19.45
C LEU A 224 21.74 -20.83 -19.36
N GLY A 225 20.60 -21.14 -19.99
CA GLY A 225 20.12 -22.52 -20.16
C GLY A 225 20.98 -23.34 -21.12
N THR A 226 20.73 -24.66 -21.15
CA THR A 226 21.58 -25.65 -21.84
C THR A 226 21.58 -25.56 -23.38
N GLY A 227 20.75 -24.69 -23.98
CA GLY A 227 20.65 -24.49 -25.44
C GLY A 227 21.15 -23.15 -25.99
N VAL A 228 21.74 -22.30 -25.13
CA VAL A 228 22.01 -20.87 -25.42
C VAL A 228 23.33 -20.61 -26.15
N LYS A 229 24.23 -21.61 -26.24
CA LYS A 229 25.53 -21.47 -26.91
C LYS A 229 25.36 -21.51 -28.44
N SER A 230 24.94 -20.39 -29.03
CA SER A 230 24.86 -20.18 -30.48
C SER A 230 25.79 -19.03 -30.91
N PRO A 231 26.48 -19.12 -32.06
CA PRO A 231 27.30 -18.02 -32.59
C PRO A 231 26.48 -16.78 -32.98
N LEU A 232 25.15 -16.91 -33.06
CA LEU A 232 24.22 -15.81 -33.35
C LEU A 232 23.90 -14.95 -32.12
N TRP A 233 24.34 -15.36 -30.93
CA TRP A 233 23.96 -14.75 -29.66
C TRP A 233 25.14 -13.97 -29.06
N SER A 234 24.90 -12.72 -28.69
CA SER A 234 25.88 -11.83 -28.06
C SER A 234 25.36 -11.38 -26.71
N PHE A 235 26.16 -11.58 -25.66
CA PHE A 235 25.88 -11.13 -24.30
C PHE A 235 26.82 -9.98 -23.95
N LYS A 236 26.25 -8.86 -23.53
CA LYS A 236 26.97 -7.67 -23.10
C LYS A 236 26.60 -7.39 -21.65
N ALA A 237 27.60 -7.29 -20.80
CA ALA A 237 27.45 -6.84 -19.41
C ALA A 237 27.54 -5.31 -19.35
#